data_AF-A0A4R4NGD6-F1
#
_entry.id   AF-A0A4R4NGD6-F1
#
_cell.length_a   1.000
_cell.length_b   1.000
_cell.length_c   1.000
_cell.angle_alpha   90.00
_cell.angle_beta   90.00
_cell.angle_gamma   90.00
#
_symmetry.space_group_name_H-M   'P 1'
#
loop_
_entity.id
_entity.type
_entity.pdbx_description
1 polymer ?
#
loop_
_entity_poly.entity_id
_entity_poly.type
_entity_poly.pdbx_seq_one_letter_code
_entity_poly.pdbx_strand_id
1 'polypeptide(L)'
;MTARIKNALMLYRPLVNVDGVETRLHRTVLYSSIYRADDELLVNAHAYGTPAANAPVMHLTRTDGQGPAATYITSFDHIWSRAQPHGK
;
A
#
# COMPACT_ATOMS: atom_id res chain seq x y z
N MET A 1 9.96 -0.51 14.00
CA MET A 1 9.01 -0.93 12.95
C MET A 1 7.98 -1.97 13.42
N THR A 2 8.37 -2.98 14.22
CA THR A 2 7.49 -4.07 14.68
C THR A 2 6.18 -3.62 15.34
N ALA A 3 6.20 -2.55 16.15
CA ALA A 3 5.00 -2.03 16.79
C ALA A 3 3.95 -1.51 15.79
N ARG A 4 4.38 -0.83 14.70
CA ARG A 4 3.47 -0.32 13.66
C ARG A 4 2.83 -1.46 12.87
N ILE A 5 3.61 -2.50 12.56
CA ILE A 5 3.11 -3.71 11.88
C ILE A 5 2.06 -4.41 12.76
N LYS A 6 2.38 -4.63 14.05
CA LYS A 6 1.43 -5.22 15.00
C LYS A 6 0.15 -4.40 15.13
N ASN A 7 0.25 -3.06 15.15
CA ASN A 7 -0.90 -2.19 15.19
C ASN A 7 -1.77 -2.32 13.94
N ALA A 8 -1.18 -2.28 12.74
CA ALA A 8 -1.91 -2.48 11.48
C ALA A 8 -2.61 -3.85 11.45
N LEU A 9 -1.93 -4.93 11.85
CA LEU A 9 -2.53 -6.25 11.92
C LEU A 9 -3.69 -6.34 12.91
N MET A 10 -3.62 -5.65 14.05
CA MET A 10 -4.75 -5.57 14.99
C MET A 10 -5.95 -4.85 14.36
N LEU A 11 -5.71 -3.72 13.67
CA LEU A 11 -6.78 -2.95 13.02
C LEU A 11 -7.44 -3.73 11.89
N TYR A 12 -6.66 -4.48 11.10
CA TYR A 12 -7.18 -5.27 9.98
C TYR A 12 -7.63 -6.68 10.36
N ARG A 13 -7.48 -7.10 11.62
CA ARG A 13 -7.90 -8.42 12.11
C ARG A 13 -9.32 -8.82 11.69
N PRO A 14 -10.34 -7.94 11.71
CA PRO A 14 -11.70 -8.31 11.28
C PRO A 14 -11.80 -8.69 9.79
N LEU A 15 -10.85 -8.24 8.96
CA LEU A 15 -10.87 -8.46 7.51
C LEU A 15 -10.16 -9.75 7.07
N VAL A 16 -9.38 -10.37 7.96
CA VAL A 16 -8.50 -11.52 7.65
C VAL A 16 -9.26 -12.74 7.10
N ASN A 17 -10.55 -12.88 7.41
CA ASN A 17 -11.39 -13.99 6.96
C ASN A 17 -12.60 -13.54 6.13
N VAL A 18 -12.58 -12.31 5.61
CA VAL A 18 -13.64 -11.81 4.74
C VAL A 18 -13.37 -12.30 3.33
N ASP A 19 -14.35 -12.95 2.70
CA ASP A 19 -14.24 -13.42 1.33
C ASP A 19 -13.96 -12.25 0.38
N GLY A 20 -12.96 -12.41 -0.49
CA GLY A 20 -12.50 -11.36 -1.41
C GLY A 20 -11.48 -10.38 -0.83
N VAL A 21 -11.07 -10.53 0.44
CA VAL A 21 -9.98 -9.75 1.03
C VAL A 21 -8.72 -10.59 1.16
N GLU A 22 -7.63 -10.13 0.56
CA GLU A 22 -6.30 -10.71 0.76
C GLU A 22 -5.44 -9.79 1.63
N THR A 23 -4.76 -10.36 2.63
CA THR A 23 -3.72 -9.65 3.39
C THR A 23 -2.39 -10.34 3.19
N ARG A 24 -1.34 -9.57 2.90
CA ARG A 24 0.02 -10.10 2.69
C ARG A 24 1.06 -9.26 3.43
N LEU A 25 2.16 -9.91 3.82
CA LEU A 25 3.29 -9.34 4.55
C LEU A 25 4.54 -9.31 3.67
N HIS A 26 5.25 -8.18 3.67
CA HIS A 26 6.52 -8.02 2.97
C HIS A 26 7.58 -7.40 3.90
N ARG A 27 8.86 -7.49 3.51
CA ARG A 27 10.00 -6.94 4.26
C ARG A 27 10.63 -5.70 3.62
N THR A 28 10.14 -5.31 2.45
CA THR A 28 10.64 -4.14 1.70
C THR A 28 10.42 -2.84 2.48
N VAL A 29 11.40 -1.96 2.45
CA VAL A 29 11.25 -0.57 2.91
C VAL A 29 10.38 0.16 1.90
N LEU A 30 9.25 0.72 2.36
CA LEU A 30 8.38 1.52 1.52
C LEU A 30 8.68 3.00 1.70
N TYR A 31 8.65 3.74 0.59
CA TYR A 31 8.72 5.20 0.57
C TYR A 31 7.35 5.85 0.56
N SER A 32 6.29 5.07 0.31
CA SER A 32 4.92 5.56 0.25
C SER A 32 3.91 4.48 0.60
N SER A 33 2.73 4.91 1.04
CA SER A 33 1.53 4.06 1.04
C SER A 33 0.73 4.33 -0.23
N ILE A 34 0.14 3.28 -0.82
CA ILE A 34 -0.60 3.35 -2.09
C ILE A 34 -2.00 2.83 -1.83
N TYR A 35 -3.00 3.62 -2.23
CA TYR A 35 -4.40 3.20 -2.28
C TYR A 35 -4.87 3.30 -3.73
N ARG A 36 -5.52 2.24 -4.22
CA ARG A 36 -6.02 2.15 -5.58
C ARG A 36 -7.49 1.79 -5.59
N ALA A 37 -8.26 2.49 -6.42
CA ALA A 37 -9.60 2.08 -6.82
C ALA A 37 -9.73 2.35 -8.32
N ASP A 38 -10.04 1.33 -9.10
CA ASP A 38 -10.15 1.41 -10.56
C ASP A 38 -8.89 2.02 -11.22
N ASP A 39 -9.05 3.20 -11.83
CA ASP A 39 -8.01 3.99 -12.48
C ASP A 39 -7.47 5.14 -11.60
N GLU A 40 -7.91 5.24 -10.35
CA GLU A 40 -7.49 6.27 -9.41
C GLU A 40 -6.49 5.74 -8.39
N LEU A 41 -5.45 6.53 -8.14
CA LEU A 41 -4.36 6.21 -7.23
C LEU A 41 -4.12 7.35 -6.24
N LEU A 42 -4.14 7.05 -4.94
CA LEU A 42 -3.66 7.95 -3.90
C LEU A 42 -2.32 7.46 -3.38
N VAL A 43 -1.28 8.28 -3.56
CA VAL A 43 0.08 7.99 -3.13
C VAL A 43 0.46 8.93 -1.99
N ASN A 44 0.53 8.39 -0.78
CA ASN A 44 1.02 9.12 0.39
C ASN A 44 2.54 8.90 0.50
N ALA A 45 3.33 9.87 0.07
CA ALA A 45 4.79 9.79 0.08
C ALA A 45 5.37 10.23 1.42
N HIS A 46 6.32 9.45 1.95
CA HIS A 46 7.02 9.80 3.18
C HIS A 46 7.97 10.99 2.95
N ALA A 47 7.62 12.13 3.53
CA ALA A 47 8.49 13.30 3.59
C ALA A 47 9.32 13.30 4.88
N TYR A 48 10.61 13.63 4.77
CA TYR A 48 11.51 13.72 5.91
C TYR A 48 11.00 14.71 6.96
N GLY A 49 10.97 14.31 8.23
CA GLY A 49 10.48 15.13 9.33
C GLY A 49 8.96 15.26 9.42
N THR A 50 8.20 14.71 8.47
CA THR A 50 6.75 14.83 8.43
C THR A 50 6.07 13.54 8.90
N PRO A 51 5.20 13.58 9.92
CA PRO A 51 4.38 12.43 10.30
C PRO A 51 3.52 11.96 9.12
N ALA A 52 3.37 10.64 8.93
CA ALA A 52 2.63 10.08 7.78
C ALA A 52 1.18 10.59 7.64
N ALA A 53 0.51 10.90 8.76
CA ALA A 53 -0.84 11.46 8.76
C ALA A 53 -0.91 12.90 8.20
N ASN A 54 0.21 13.63 8.21
CA ASN A 54 0.34 15.00 7.72
C ASN A 54 1.13 15.09 6.41
N ALA A 55 1.58 13.94 5.88
CA ALA A 55 2.34 13.90 4.64
C ALA A 55 1.42 14.18 3.44
N PRO A 56 1.93 14.84 2.38
CA PRO A 56 1.14 15.11 1.19
C PRO A 56 0.69 13.81 0.53
N VAL A 57 -0.54 13.82 0.01
CA VAL A 57 -1.09 12.75 -0.81
C VAL A 57 -1.18 13.25 -2.23
N MET A 58 -0.52 12.55 -3.15
CA MET A 58 -0.64 12.79 -4.58
C MET A 58 -1.79 11.94 -5.11
N HIS A 59 -2.73 12.59 -5.79
CA HIS A 59 -3.77 11.91 -6.54
C HIS A 59 -3.34 11.79 -8.00
N LEU A 60 -3.24 10.55 -8.48
CA LEU A 60 -2.83 10.22 -9.83
C LEU A 60 -3.94 9.41 -10.50
N THR A 61 -4.24 9.74 -11.75
CA THR A 61 -5.17 8.97 -12.57
C THR A 61 -4.39 8.20 -13.62
N ARG A 62 -4.72 6.93 -13.80
CA ARG A 62 -4.15 6.08 -14.83
C ARG A 62 -4.89 6.30 -16.13
N THR A 63 -4.32 7.08 -17.03
CA THR A 63 -4.87 7.34 -18.36
C THR A 63 -4.35 6.38 -19.44
N ASP A 64 -3.17 5.79 -19.22
CA ASP A 64 -2.55 4.82 -20.11
C ASP A 64 -1.63 3.85 -19.33
N GLY A 65 -0.92 2.98 -20.06
CA GLY A 65 0.04 2.02 -19.49
C GLY A 65 1.40 2.62 -19.11
N GLN A 66 1.56 3.95 -19.15
CA GLN A 66 2.81 4.65 -18.89
C GLN A 66 2.60 5.74 -17.82
N GLY A 67 3.70 6.41 -17.45
CA GLY A 67 3.65 7.55 -16.55
C GLY A 67 3.57 7.22 -15.04
N PRO A 68 3.26 8.23 -14.21
CA PRO A 68 3.44 8.13 -12.76
C PRO A 68 2.55 7.07 -12.11
N ALA A 69 1.27 6.99 -12.49
CA ALA A 69 0.34 6.00 -11.95
C ALA A 69 0.79 4.57 -12.28
N ALA A 70 1.17 4.31 -13.53
CA ALA A 70 1.69 3.01 -13.96
C ALA A 70 2.96 2.61 -13.17
N THR A 71 3.86 3.56 -12.93
CA THR A 71 5.10 3.33 -12.16
C THR A 71 4.80 2.84 -10.74
N TYR A 72 3.87 3.48 -10.04
CA TYR A 72 3.50 3.07 -8.67
C TYR A 72 2.73 1.74 -8.65
N ILE A 73 1.88 1.47 -9.66
CA ILE A 73 1.19 0.18 -9.79
C ILE A 73 2.19 -0.96 -10.01
N THR A 74 3.12 -0.82 -10.96
CA THR A 74 4.17 -1.82 -11.20
C THR A 74 5.01 -2.07 -9.95
N SER A 75 5.35 -1.00 -9.21
CA SER A 75 6.05 -1.12 -7.93
C SER A 75 5.26 -1.93 -6.90
N PHE A 76 3.96 -1.66 -6.76
CA PHE A 76 3.06 -2.41 -5.90
C PHE A 76 3.01 -3.89 -6.29
N ASP A 77 2.80 -4.20 -7.58
CA ASP A 77 2.67 -5.58 -8.08
C ASP A 77 3.95 -6.40 -7.86
N HIS A 78 5.12 -5.78 -8.03
CA HIS A 78 6.41 -6.40 -7.70
C HIS A 78 6.54 -6.78 -6.22
N ILE A 79 6.03 -5.94 -5.32
CA ILE A 79 6.03 -6.24 -3.88
C ILE A 79 4.98 -7.32 -3.58
N TRP A 80 3.77 -7.17 -4.10
CA TRP A 80 2.64 -8.05 -3.87
C TRP A 80 2.92 -9.50 -4.27
N SER A 81 3.53 -9.69 -5.44
CA SER A 81 3.91 -11.02 -5.97
C SER A 81 4.93 -11.77 -5.10
N ARG A 82 5.71 -11.05 -4.27
CA ARG A 82 6.73 -11.62 -3.37
C ARG A 82 6.31 -11.59 -1.89
N ALA A 83 5.16 -11.00 -1.58
CA ALA A 83 4.64 -10.89 -0.23
C ALA A 83 4.06 -12.24 0.24
N GLN A 84 4.22 -12.55 1.52
CA GLN A 84 3.72 -13.77 2.13
C GLN A 84 2.26 -13.59 2.55
N PRO A 85 1.34 -14.49 2.19
CA PRO A 85 -0.05 -14.45 2.68
C PRO A 85 -0.13 -14.41 4.20
N HIS A 86 -1.13 -13.69 4.72
CA HIS A 86 -1.42 -13.57 6.15
C HIS A 86 -2.92 -13.61 6.40
N GLY A 87 -3.40 -14.69 7.01
CA GLY A 87 -4.81 -15.07 6.96
C GLY A 87 -4.94 -16.42 6.27
N LYS A 88 -6.13 -16.76 5.78
CA LYS A 88 -6.26 -17.92 4.88
C LYS A 88 -5.37 -17.77 3.65
#